data_AF-A0A367GHC5-F1
#
_entry.id   AF-A0A367GHC5-F1
#
_cell.length_a   1.000
_cell.length_b   1.000
_cell.length_c   1.000
_cell.angle_alpha   90.00
_cell.angle_beta   90.00
_cell.angle_gamma   90.00
#
_symmetry.space_group_name_H-M   'P 1'
#
loop_
_entity.id
_entity.type
_entity.pdbx_description
1 polymer ?
#
loop_
_entity_poly.entity_id
_entity_poly.type
_entity_poly.pdbx_seq_one_letter_code
_entity_poly.pdbx_strand_id
1 'polypeptide(L)' 'MTLTDFLQPIDLDTHIRMAEADADLIYFGPAGDLPLPVMQQYEVADCWSETYHYIGGICGISIIVTKIKEA' A
#
# COMPACT_ATOMS: atom_id res chain seq x y z
N MET A 1 -6.03 6.40 -8.42
CA MET A 1 -5.02 7.35 -7.89
C MET A 1 -3.68 6.65 -7.89
N THR A 2 -2.55 7.34 -8.09
CA THR A 2 -1.26 6.64 -8.09
C THR A 2 -0.90 6.17 -6.68
N LEU A 3 -0.14 5.07 -6.58
CA LEU A 3 0.32 4.56 -5.29
C LEU A 3 1.24 5.57 -4.58
N THR A 4 2.07 6.30 -5.35
CA THR A 4 2.90 7.38 -4.82
C THR A 4 2.07 8.48 -4.17
N ASP A 5 1.00 8.95 -4.83
CA ASP A 5 0.12 9.99 -4.28
C ASP A 5 -0.62 9.51 -3.03
N PHE A 6 -0.98 8.22 -2.99
CA PHE A 6 -1.64 7.62 -1.83
C PHE A 6 -0.71 7.52 -0.61
N LEU A 7 0.56 7.15 -0.83
CA LEU A 7 1.54 6.96 0.24
C LEU A 7 2.19 8.26 0.73
N GLN A 8 2.23 9.32 -0.09
CA GLN A 8 2.81 10.62 0.30
C GLN A 8 2.24 11.23 1.60
N PRO A 9 0.92 11.22 1.87
CA PRO A 9 0.36 11.72 3.13
C PRO A 9 0.47 10.73 4.31
N ILE A 10 0.92 9.48 4.07
CA ILE A 10 1.00 8.44 5.09
C ILE A 10 2.34 8.57 5.83
N ASP A 11 2.33 8.38 7.15
CA ASP A 11 3.55 8.29 7.95
C ASP A 11 4.40 7.12 7.43
N LEU A 12 5.68 7.36 7.15
CA LEU A 12 6.59 6.37 6.57
C LEU A 12 6.74 5.12 7.44
N ASP A 13 6.54 5.23 8.76
CA ASP A 13 6.59 4.11 9.70
C ASP A 13 5.28 3.29 9.74
N THR A 14 4.22 3.76 9.06
CA THR A 14 2.95 3.04 8.94
C THR A 14 3.18 1.73 8.20
N HIS A 15 2.86 0.61 8.84
CA HIS A 15 2.92 -0.68 8.19
C HIS A 15 1.81 -0.82 7.16
N ILE A 16 2.18 -1.25 5.97
CA ILE A 16 1.26 -1.54 4.88
C ILE A 16 1.40 -2.99 4.43
N ARG A 17 0.29 -3.54 3.98
CA ARG A 17 0.24 -4.77 3.21
C ARG A 17 -0.23 -4.41 1.80
N MET A 18 0.60 -4.67 0.80
CA MET A 18 0.27 -4.37 -0.59
C MET A 18 0.23 -5.67 -1.38
N ALA A 19 -0.86 -5.86 -2.14
CA ALA A 19 -1.00 -6.95 -3.09
C ALA A 19 -1.46 -6.42 -4.45
N GLU A 20 -0.92 -6.99 -5.53
CA GLU A 20 -1.43 -6.73 -6.88
C GLU A 20 -2.72 -7.53 -7.09
N ALA A 21 -3.75 -6.89 -7.65
CA ALA A 21 -5.10 -7.46 -7.78
C ALA A 21 -5.14 -8.83 -8.50
N ASP A 22 -4.17 -9.09 -9.37
CA ASP A 22 -4.06 -10.31 -10.18
C ASP A 22 -2.72 -11.05 -10.00
N ALA A 23 -1.94 -10.73 -8.95
CA ALA A 23 -0.66 -11.40 -8.69
C ALA A 23 -0.41 -11.67 -7.20
N ASP A 24 0.36 -12.74 -6.92
CA ASP A 24 0.73 -13.15 -5.55
C ASP A 24 1.82 -12.27 -4.91
N LEU A 25 2.12 -11.10 -5.49
CA LEU A 25 3.16 -10.22 -4.94
C LEU A 25 2.63 -9.53 -3.68
N ILE A 26 3.01 -10.05 -2.53
CA ILE A 26 2.69 -9.47 -1.23
C ILE A 26 3.93 -8.70 -0.72
N TYR A 27 3.84 -7.37 -0.72
CA TYR A 27 4.72 -6.55 0.10
C TYR A 27 4.10 -6.37 1.49
N PHE A 28 4.93 -6.49 2.53
CA PHE A 28 4.54 -6.24 3.91
C PHE A 28 5.66 -5.51 4.64
N GLY A 29 5.40 -4.30 5.12
CA GLY A 29 6.39 -3.49 5.80
C GLY A 29 5.99 -2.01 5.87
N PRO A 30 6.87 -1.14 6.41
CA PRO A 30 6.64 0.30 6.47
C PRO A 30 6.38 0.91 5.08
N ALA A 31 5.56 1.95 4.99
CA ALA A 31 5.31 2.67 3.74
C ALA A 31 6.61 3.25 3.14
N GLY A 32 7.52 3.73 3.98
CA GLY A 32 8.79 4.34 3.55
C GLY A 32 9.78 3.37 2.90
N ASP A 33 9.60 2.06 3.08
CA ASP A 33 10.49 1.03 2.54
C ASP A 33 10.15 0.65 1.09
N LEU A 34 9.00 1.10 0.56
CA LEU A 34 8.66 0.91 -0.85
C LEU A 34 9.52 1.83 -1.75
N PRO A 35 10.30 1.28 -2.70
CA PRO A 35 11.07 2.10 -3.61
C PRO A 35 10.16 2.94 -4.53
N LEU A 36 10.49 4.22 -4.69
CA LEU A 36 9.74 5.12 -5.59
C LEU A 36 9.54 4.56 -7.02
N PRO A 37 10.53 3.92 -7.67
CA PRO A 37 10.33 3.32 -8.99
C PRO A 37 9.31 2.18 -9.01
N VAL A 38 9.08 1.51 -7.87
CA VAL A 38 8.02 0.50 -7.73
C VAL A 38 6.68 1.20 -7.58
N MET A 39 6.58 2.20 -6.68
CA MET A 39 5.32 2.93 -6.46
C MET A 39 4.77 3.59 -7.72
N GLN A 40 5.65 4.10 -8.58
CA GLN A 40 5.28 4.75 -9.84
C GLN A 40 4.70 3.80 -10.90
N GLN A 41 4.76 2.48 -10.70
CA GLN A 41 4.22 1.49 -11.64
C GLN A 41 2.77 1.10 -11.34
N TYR A 42 2.20 1.58 -10.22
CA TYR A 42 0.91 1.08 -9.75
C TYR A 42 -0.08 2.20 -9.40
N GLU A 43 -1.36 1.90 -9.58
CA GLU A 43 -2.49 2.64 -9.02
C GLU A 43 -3.13 1.86 -7.88
N VAL A 44 -3.69 2.58 -6.91
CA VAL A 44 -4.50 1.98 -5.84
C VAL A 44 -5.88 1.63 -6.40
N ALA A 45 -6.23 0.36 -6.31
CA ALA A 45 -7.52 -0.18 -6.70
C ALA A 45 -8.49 -0.25 -5.51
N ASP A 46 -8.00 -0.64 -4.33
CA ASP A 46 -8.77 -0.67 -3.08
C ASP A 46 -7.86 -0.49 -1.86
N CYS A 47 -8.40 -0.04 -0.73
CA CYS A 47 -7.64 0.05 0.52
C CYS A 47 -8.56 0.00 1.76
N TRP A 48 -8.05 -0.56 2.85
CA TRP A 48 -8.74 -0.53 4.14
C TRP A 48 -7.76 -0.40 5.30
N SER A 49 -8.22 0.23 6.37
CA SER A 49 -7.47 0.29 7.62
C SER A 49 -7.49 -1.07 8.30
N GLU A 50 -6.34 -1.50 8.77
CA GLU A 50 -6.22 -2.66 9.64
C GLU A 50 -6.32 -2.19 11.08
N THR A 51 -7.26 -2.77 11.82
CA THR A 51 -7.46 -2.47 13.24
C THR A 51 -7.33 -3.76 14.03
N TYR A 52 -6.49 -3.74 15.07
CA TYR A 52 -6.43 -4.82 16.05
C TYR A 52 -7.16 -4.37 17.30
N HIS A 53 -8.32 -4.97 17.55
CA HIS A 53 -9.15 -4.67 18.72
C HIS A 53 -8.40 -4.75 20.05
N TYR A 54 -7.37 -5.59 20.15
CA TYR A 54 -6.56 -5.78 21.36
C TYR A 54 -5.65 -4.59 21.70
N ILE A 55 -5.26 -3.78 20.72
CA ILE A 55 -4.40 -2.59 20.92
C ILE A 55 -5.16 -1.27 20.74
N GLY A 56 -6.48 -1.33 20.54
CA GLY A 56 -7.36 -0.16 20.53
C GLY A 56 -7.11 0.86 19.41
N GLY A 57 -6.37 0.49 18.35
CA GLY A 57 -5.95 1.42 17.31
C GLY A 57 -5.74 0.79 15.94
N ILE A 58 -5.54 1.67 14.95
CA ILE A 58 -5.08 1.30 13.60
C ILE A 58 -3.64 0.80 13.73
N CYS A 59 -3.36 -0.35 13.16
CA CYS A 59 -2.04 -0.98 13.17
C CYS A 59 -1.34 -0.93 11.81
N GLY A 60 -2.09 -0.61 10.75
CA GLY A 60 -1.59 -0.59 9.38
C GLY A 60 -2.69 -0.36 8.37
N ILE A 61 -2.33 -0.47 7.09
CA ILE A 61 -3.22 -0.28 5.94
C ILE A 61 -3.00 -1.43 4.96
N SER A 62 -4.07 -2.09 4.56
CA SER A 62 -4.05 -3.03 3.45
C SER A 62 -4.44 -2.29 2.16
N ILE A 63 -3.68 -2.53 1.09
CA ILE A 63 -3.81 -1.85 -0.20
C ILE A 63 -3.81 -2.91 -1.31
N ILE A 64 -4.80 -2.84 -2.18
CA ILE A 64 -4.81 -3.57 -3.44
C ILE A 64 -4.40 -2.60 -4.54
N VAL A 65 -3.44 -3.02 -5.36
CA VAL A 65 -2.90 -2.21 -6.44
C VAL A 65 -3.10 -2.87 -7.79
N THR A 66 -3.08 -2.06 -8.84
CA THR A 66 -3.12 -2.53 -10.23
C THR A 66 -1.99 -1.87 -11.00
N LYS A 67 -1.28 -2.65 -11.82
CA LYS A 67 -0.20 -2.12 -12.63
C LYS A 67 -0.75 -1.11 -13.65
N ILE A 68 -0.12 0.05 -13.74
CA ILE A 68 -0.39 1.01 -14.81
C ILE A 68 0.02 0.31 -16.10
N LYS A 69 -0.95 -0.02 -16.97
CA LYS A 69 -0.64 -0.58 -18.28
C LYS A 69 0.24 0.44 -19.02
N GLU A 70 1.42 0.00 -19.46
CA GLU A 70 2.15 0.76 -20.47
C GLU A 70 1.22 0.90 -21.69
N ALA A 71 0.94 2.15 -22.06
CA ALA A 71 0.08 2.50 -23.19
C ALA A 71 0.77 2.20 -24.53
#